data_AF-A0A918MBV9-F1
#
_entry.id   AF-A0A918MBV9-F1
#
_cell.length_a   1.000
_cell.length_b   1.000
_cell.length_c   1.000
_cell.angle_alpha   90.00
_cell.angle_beta   90.00
_cell.angle_gamma   90.00
#
_symmetry.space_group_name_H-M   'P 1'
#
loop_
_entity.id
_entity.type
_entity.pdbx_description
1 polymer ?
#
loop_
_entity_poly.entity_id
_entity_poly.type
_entity_poly.pdbx_seq_one_letter_code
_entity_poly.pdbx_strand_id
1 'polypeptide(L)'
;MSAASPLPYQHGTDPQFAQRAAVTFSLEDFGSALVLSGPCPRCGQEMEFTLVKELFRDGAGAVAAPGRPVVMFCTAEAVYDGSPDGGPGCGAFWSLKLPAGAGG
;
A
#
# COMPACT_ATOMS: atom_id res chain seq x y z
N MET A 1 -10.71 -21.95 6.04
CA MET A 1 -11.42 -22.03 4.74
C MET A 1 -11.52 -20.60 4.22
N SER A 2 -10.65 -20.20 3.31
CA SER A 2 -10.59 -18.82 2.83
C SER A 2 -11.80 -18.57 1.94
N ALA A 3 -12.64 -17.60 2.31
CA ALA A 3 -13.80 -17.22 1.53
C ALA A 3 -13.34 -16.73 0.15
N ALA A 4 -13.87 -17.35 -0.91
CA ALA A 4 -13.71 -16.85 -2.26
C ALA A 4 -14.17 -15.39 -2.28
N SER A 5 -13.28 -14.48 -2.67
CA SER A 5 -13.61 -13.07 -2.75
C SER A 5 -14.61 -12.84 -3.89
N PRO A 6 -15.58 -11.92 -3.75
CA PRO A 6 -16.70 -11.77 -4.69
C PRO A 6 -16.30 -11.24 -6.08
N LEU A 7 -15.03 -10.89 -6.28
CA LEU A 7 -14.49 -10.37 -7.53
C LEU A 7 -13.35 -11.28 -8.03
N PRO A 8 -13.14 -11.40 -9.36
CA PRO A 8 -12.03 -12.16 -9.91
C PRO A 8 -10.69 -11.45 -9.69
N TYR A 9 -9.60 -12.20 -9.74
CA TYR A 9 -8.26 -11.63 -9.84
C TYR A 9 -8.16 -10.71 -11.07
N GLN A 10 -7.52 -9.55 -10.91
CA GLN A 10 -7.22 -8.67 -12.03
C GLN A 10 -5.97 -7.86 -11.71
N HIS A 11 -4.89 -8.17 -12.43
CA HIS A 11 -3.67 -7.38 -12.34
C HIS A 11 -3.87 -6.04 -13.06
N GLY A 12 -3.70 -4.93 -12.35
CA GLY A 12 -3.83 -3.61 -12.96
C GLY A 12 -3.92 -2.44 -12.00
N THR A 13 -4.00 -1.25 -12.57
CA THR A 13 -4.16 0.02 -11.86
C THR A 13 -5.30 0.83 -12.48
N ASP A 14 -5.89 1.71 -11.67
CA ASP A 14 -6.91 2.67 -12.07
C ASP A 14 -6.61 4.01 -11.37
N PRO A 15 -6.75 5.17 -12.05
CA PRO A 15 -6.51 6.48 -11.43
C PRO A 15 -7.30 6.73 -10.14
N GLN A 16 -8.48 6.13 -10.00
CA GLN A 16 -9.30 6.21 -8.79
C GLN A 16 -8.71 5.45 -7.61
N PHE A 17 -7.86 4.43 -7.83
CA PHE A 17 -7.26 3.68 -6.72
C PHE A 17 -6.38 4.58 -5.85
N ALA A 18 -5.54 5.40 -6.48
CA ALA A 18 -4.71 6.36 -5.75
C ALA A 18 -5.57 7.42 -5.02
N GLN A 19 -6.66 7.88 -5.64
CA GLN A 19 -7.57 8.87 -5.03
C GLN A 19 -8.31 8.29 -3.82
N ARG A 20 -8.85 7.08 -3.94
CA ARG A 20 -9.52 6.38 -2.84
C ARG A 20 -8.54 6.11 -1.71
N ALA A 21 -7.37 5.56 -2.01
CA ALA A 21 -6.35 5.28 -1.02
C ALA A 21 -5.89 6.54 -0.28
N ALA A 22 -5.75 7.68 -0.97
CA ALA A 22 -5.40 8.96 -0.33
C ALA A 22 -6.44 9.46 0.67
N VAL A 23 -7.70 9.03 0.55
CA VAL A 23 -8.78 9.42 1.47
C VAL A 23 -8.99 8.38 2.57
N THR A 24 -8.77 7.10 2.29
CA THR A 24 -9.11 6.00 3.20
C THR A 24 -7.94 5.49 4.02
N PHE A 25 -6.69 5.73 3.60
CA PHE A 25 -5.53 5.25 4.34
C PHE A 25 -5.17 6.19 5.48
N SER A 26 -4.93 5.60 6.66
CA SER A 26 -4.20 6.23 7.75
C SER A 26 -2.70 6.00 7.57
N LEU A 27 -1.93 6.97 8.07
CA LEU A 27 -0.48 6.94 8.08
C LEU A 27 -0.01 7.13 9.52
N GLU A 28 0.70 6.14 10.04
CA GLU A 28 1.31 6.17 11.37
C GLU A 28 2.84 6.16 11.24
N ASP A 29 3.50 7.03 12.01
CA ASP A 29 4.96 7.14 12.02
C ASP A 29 5.54 6.47 13.27
N PHE A 30 6.40 5.48 13.08
CA PHE A 30 7.09 4.71 14.13
C PHE A 30 8.58 5.05 14.22
N GLY A 31 9.00 6.22 13.73
CA GLY A 31 10.37 6.69 13.77
C GLY A 31 11.22 6.11 12.64
N SER A 32 11.44 4.80 12.61
CA SER A 32 12.22 4.11 11.56
C SER A 32 11.37 3.53 10.43
N ALA A 33 10.05 3.54 10.60
CA ALA A 33 9.09 3.05 9.62
C ALA A 33 7.85 3.92 9.61
N LEU A 34 7.16 3.94 8.47
CA LEU A 34 5.80 4.41 8.33
C LEU A 34 4.90 3.20 8.10
N VAL A 35 3.76 3.14 8.78
CA VAL A 35 2.74 2.13 8.53
C VAL A 35 1.55 2.82 7.88
N LEU A 36 1.18 2.32 6.72
CA LEU A 36 -0.03 2.70 6.00
C LEU A 36 -1.08 1.63 6.21
N SER A 37 -2.24 2.01 6.72
CA SER A 37 -3.34 1.09 6.99
C SER A 37 -4.63 1.58 6.35
N GLY A 38 -5.42 0.68 5.80
CA GLY A 38 -6.73 1.00 5.24
C GLY A 38 -7.22 -0.02 4.21
N PRO A 39 -8.43 0.18 3.65
CA PRO A 39 -9.03 -0.79 2.74
C PRO A 39 -8.40 -0.73 1.34
N CYS A 40 -8.14 -1.88 0.74
CA CYS A 40 -7.76 -1.97 -0.66
C CYS A 40 -8.81 -1.27 -1.55
N PRO A 41 -8.43 -0.33 -2.42
CA PRO A 41 -9.38 0.48 -3.19
C PRO A 41 -10.19 -0.32 -4.23
N ARG A 42 -9.77 -1.56 -4.53
CA ARG A 42 -10.48 -2.48 -5.45
C ARG A 42 -11.39 -3.46 -4.71
N CYS A 43 -10.86 -4.20 -3.73
CA CYS A 43 -11.62 -5.28 -3.08
C CYS A 43 -12.19 -4.92 -1.70
N GLY A 44 -11.81 -3.76 -1.14
CA GLY A 44 -12.30 -3.27 0.15
C GLY A 44 -11.80 -4.03 1.37
N GLN A 45 -10.90 -5.02 1.20
CA GLN A 45 -10.28 -5.72 2.33
C GLN A 45 -9.26 -4.83 3.02
N GLU A 46 -9.26 -4.85 4.35
CA GLU A 46 -8.26 -4.14 5.14
C GLU A 46 -6.86 -4.68 4.85
N MET A 47 -5.91 -3.76 4.77
CA MET A 47 -4.52 -4.05 4.52
C MET A 47 -3.61 -3.11 5.30
N GLU A 48 -2.43 -3.62 5.64
CA GLU A 48 -1.32 -2.85 6.17
C GLU A 48 -0.14 -2.91 5.21
N PHE A 49 0.59 -1.81 5.11
CA PHE A 49 1.75 -1.66 4.25
C PHE A 49 2.85 -0.90 5.00
N THR A 50 3.95 -1.59 5.31
CA THR A 50 5.08 -1.02 6.05
C THR A 50 6.11 -0.47 5.09
N LEU A 51 6.42 0.82 5.24
CA LEU A 51 7.50 1.50 4.56
C LEU A 51 8.64 1.73 5.54
N VAL A 52 9.76 1.03 5.35
CA VAL A 52 10.97 1.29 6.12
C VAL A 52 11.56 2.62 5.64
N LYS A 53 11.76 3.58 6.55
CA LYS A 53 12.53 4.79 6.24
C LYS A 53 13.97 4.33 6.00
N GLU A 54 14.57 4.68 4.87
CA GLU A 54 15.91 4.22 4.53
C GLU A 54 16.89 4.52 5.68
N LEU A 55 17.33 3.47 6.39
CA LEU A 55 18.33 3.56 7.45
C LEU A 55 19.73 3.59 6.83
N PHE A 56 20.03 4.57 5.96
CA PHE A 56 21.42 4.83 5.60
C PHE A 56 22.08 5.54 6.78
N ARG A 57 22.89 4.80 7.54
CA ARG A 57 23.95 5.42 8.35
C ARG A 57 24.92 6.02 7.35
N ASP A 58 24.95 7.34 7.22
CA ASP A 58 26.18 8.12 7.05
C ASP A 58 25.87 9.62 7.26
N GLY A 59 26.84 10.33 7.83
CA GLY A 59 26.68 11.65 8.44
C GLY A 59 25.98 12.70 7.57
N ALA A 60 25.22 13.56 8.25
CA ALA A 60 24.43 14.68 7.73
C ALA A 60 23.03 14.32 7.20
N GLY A 61 22.04 14.42 8.12
CA GLY A 61 20.64 14.78 7.88
C GLY A 61 20.07 14.47 6.50
N ALA A 62 19.66 13.23 6.27
CA ALA A 62 18.78 12.91 5.17
C ALA A 62 17.42 13.57 5.43
N VAL A 63 17.17 14.69 4.76
CA VAL A 63 15.90 15.41 4.83
C VAL A 63 14.82 14.53 4.21
N ALA A 64 13.76 14.24 4.95
CA ALA A 64 12.59 13.52 4.44
C ALA A 64 12.09 14.20 3.15
N ALA A 65 12.28 13.54 2.00
CA ALA A 65 11.88 14.10 0.72
C ALA A 65 10.34 14.24 0.68
N PRO A 66 9.78 15.47 0.62
CA PRO A 66 8.34 15.65 0.61
C PRO A 66 7.73 15.07 -0.67
N GLY A 67 6.62 14.34 -0.55
CA GLY A 67 5.79 13.96 -1.69
C GLY A 67 6.29 12.79 -2.56
N ARG A 68 7.19 11.92 -2.05
CA ARG A 68 7.63 10.72 -2.79
C ARG A 68 6.42 9.82 -3.11
N PRO A 69 6.17 9.46 -4.38
CA PRO A 69 5.17 8.46 -4.71
C PRO A 69 5.65 7.08 -4.23
N VAL A 70 4.79 6.38 -3.52
CA VAL A 70 4.99 5.00 -3.07
C VAL A 70 4.10 4.10 -3.90
N VAL A 71 4.70 3.10 -4.56
CA VAL A 71 3.92 2.06 -5.23
C VAL A 71 3.41 1.09 -4.18
N MET A 72 2.10 0.95 -4.12
CA MET A 72 1.38 0.04 -3.24
C MET A 72 0.67 -1.01 -4.08
N PHE A 73 0.43 -2.17 -3.49
CA PHE A 73 -0.36 -3.24 -4.07
C PHE A 73 -1.27 -3.85 -3.01
N CYS A 74 -2.31 -4.56 -3.44
CA CYS A 74 -3.21 -5.25 -2.52
C CYS A 74 -2.46 -6.35 -1.74
N THR A 75 -2.39 -6.22 -0.41
CA THR A 75 -1.77 -7.20 0.48
C THR A 75 -2.78 -8.09 1.22
N ALA A 76 -4.06 -8.08 0.80
CA ALA A 76 -5.09 -8.93 1.40
C ALA A 76 -4.73 -10.42 1.27
N GLU A 77 -4.84 -11.19 2.36
CA GLU A 77 -4.47 -12.62 2.37
C GLU A 77 -5.45 -13.53 1.60
N ALA A 78 -6.59 -13.00 1.17
CA ALA A 78 -7.55 -13.74 0.37
C ALA A 78 -6.97 -14.11 -1.01
N VAL A 79 -7.24 -15.35 -1.43
CA VAL A 79 -6.94 -15.82 -2.79
C VAL A 79 -8.17 -15.58 -3.68
N TYR A 80 -7.95 -14.93 -4.81
CA TYR A 80 -8.99 -14.56 -5.76
C TYR A 80 -9.01 -15.56 -6.93
N ASP A 81 -10.19 -15.83 -7.47
CA ASP A 81 -10.30 -16.74 -8.63
C ASP A 81 -9.51 -16.20 -9.83
N GLY A 82 -8.74 -17.07 -10.48
CA GLY A 82 -7.79 -16.71 -11.54
C GLY A 82 -6.47 -16.07 -11.06
N SER A 83 -6.18 -16.10 -9.76
CA SER A 83 -4.89 -15.62 -9.24
C SER A 83 -3.71 -16.48 -9.74
N PRO A 84 -2.64 -15.88 -10.29
CA PRO A 84 -1.42 -16.58 -10.68
C PRO A 84 -0.84 -17.36 -9.50
N ASP A 85 -0.53 -18.63 -9.72
CA ASP A 85 0.06 -19.53 -8.71
C ASP A 85 -0.73 -19.64 -7.39
N GLY A 86 -2.02 -19.25 -7.40
CA GLY A 86 -2.84 -19.19 -6.20
C GLY A 86 -2.39 -18.10 -5.21
N GLY A 87 -1.69 -17.07 -5.67
CA GLY A 87 -1.18 -15.99 -4.84
C GLY A 87 -2.28 -15.16 -4.16
N PRO A 88 -2.00 -14.57 -2.98
CA PRO A 88 -2.95 -13.70 -2.30
C PRO A 88 -3.06 -12.33 -2.99
N GLY A 89 -4.13 -11.61 -2.66
CA GLY A 89 -4.38 -10.25 -3.12
C GLY A 89 -5.14 -10.21 -4.45
N CYS A 90 -5.84 -9.10 -4.67
CA CYS A 90 -6.70 -8.97 -5.84
C CYS A 90 -5.96 -8.58 -7.13
N GLY A 91 -4.65 -8.34 -7.07
CA GLY A 91 -3.82 -7.90 -8.21
C GLY A 91 -3.84 -6.39 -8.48
N ALA A 92 -4.58 -5.59 -7.69
CA ALA A 92 -4.55 -4.14 -7.83
C ALA A 92 -3.24 -3.54 -7.32
N PHE A 93 -2.72 -2.55 -8.05
CA PHE A 93 -1.60 -1.70 -7.62
C PHE A 93 -1.87 -0.22 -7.93
N TRP A 94 -1.24 0.69 -7.19
CA TRP A 94 -1.37 2.14 -7.37
C TRP A 94 -0.16 2.89 -6.82
N SER A 95 0.00 4.16 -7.21
CA SER A 95 1.03 5.06 -6.66
C SER A 95 0.40 6.08 -5.72
N LEU A 96 0.67 5.97 -4.43
CA LEU A 96 0.18 6.90 -3.40
C LEU A 96 1.23 7.99 -3.13
N LYS A 97 0.82 9.27 -3.11
CA LYS A 97 1.69 10.36 -2.68
C LYS A 97 1.56 10.53 -1.17
N LEU A 98 2.68 10.46 -0.46
CA LEU A 98 2.71 10.73 0.98
C LEU A 98 2.71 12.23 1.28
N PRO A 99 2.13 12.65 2.43
CA PRO A 99 2.25 14.03 2.90
C PRO A 99 3.72 14.47 3.02
N ALA A 100 3.97 15.77 2.85
CA ALA A 100 5.29 16.33 3.14
C ALA A 100 5.63 16.12 4.63
N GLY A 101 6.84 15.64 4.93
CA GLY A 101 7.31 15.38 6.30
C GLY A 101 6.93 14.00 6.87
N ALA A 102 6.14 13.20 6.15
CA ALA A 102 5.99 11.78 6.45
C ALA A 102 7.32 11.07 6.20
N GLY A 103 8.08 10.78 7.26
CA GLY A 103 9.45 10.29 7.14
C GLY A 103 10.53 11.13 7.82
N GLY A 104 10.16 12.26 8.44
CA GLY A 104 11.08 13.09 9.23
C GLY A 104 11.61 12.42 10.48
#